data_AF-A0A0M4DKU3-F1
#
_entry.id   AF-A0A0M4DKU3-F1
#
_cell.length_a   1.000
_cell.length_b   1.000
_cell.length_c   1.000
_cell.angle_alpha   90.00
_cell.angle_beta   90.00
_cell.angle_gamma   90.00
#
_symmetry.space_group_name_H-M   'P 1'
#
loop_
_entity.id
_entity.type
_entity.pdbx_description
1 polymer ?
#
loop_
_entity_poly.entity_id
_entity_poly.type
_entity_poly.pdbx_seq_one_letter_code
_entity_poly.pdbx_strand_id
1 'polypeptide(L)'
;MNLTIQSTGLGIQERSSNRFLLSIPSRRSRLSVPLELKRKNMPDWIEKIVTFIRLPIKYMWVAVVFTCITLFAPDNWLSNLGLTKLKTEYRTWLGSVLIVSASLVFVRIVSIFWSKIVKFCSKRKLKAYLIESLTQLDPSEKSILREFYIQDKKTIQLPMDQATVSGLIQKSFLLLAGSVGERSLAGMLIPIKINPLISEHITYQTIDLPAEPTESDFDWLRDNRPEFLYEIEHHQQLFHTHWNRSRL
;
A
#
# COMPACT_ATOMS: atom_id res chain seq x y z
N MET A 1 -46.28 -67.26 -38.37
CA MET A 1 -45.84 -66.68 -37.08
C MET A 1 -45.60 -65.20 -37.36
N ASN A 2 -46.58 -64.37 -37.01
CA ASN A 2 -46.64 -62.94 -37.33
C ASN A 2 -45.75 -62.14 -36.39
N LEU A 3 -44.93 -61.22 -36.92
CA LEU A 3 -44.67 -59.93 -36.28
C LEU A 3 -44.70 -58.80 -37.32
N THR A 4 -45.79 -58.06 -37.21
CA THR A 4 -46.26 -56.82 -37.85
C THR A 4 -45.22 -55.69 -37.73
N ILE A 5 -44.72 -55.13 -38.85
CA ILE A 5 -45.10 -53.83 -39.46
C ILE A 5 -45.31 -52.70 -38.42
N GLN A 6 -44.52 -51.61 -38.44
CA GLN A 6 -44.85 -50.39 -39.20
C GLN A 6 -43.91 -49.21 -38.86
N SER A 7 -43.42 -48.56 -39.91
CA SER A 7 -42.88 -47.21 -39.92
C SER A 7 -43.99 -46.19 -39.66
N THR A 8 -43.71 -45.14 -38.91
CA THR A 8 -44.58 -43.96 -38.85
C THR A 8 -43.75 -42.70 -38.99
N GLY A 9 -43.94 -42.02 -40.12
CA GLY A 9 -43.54 -40.64 -40.30
C GLY A 9 -44.62 -39.66 -39.85
N LEU A 10 -44.34 -38.40 -40.15
CA LEU A 10 -45.16 -37.18 -40.10
C LEU A 10 -45.24 -36.41 -38.78
N GLY A 11 -45.07 -35.09 -38.92
CA GLY A 11 -45.80 -34.12 -38.11
C GLY A 11 -44.99 -32.96 -37.57
N ILE A 12 -44.67 -31.98 -38.43
CA ILE A 12 -44.41 -30.61 -37.99
C ILE A 12 -45.73 -30.05 -37.44
N GLN A 13 -45.76 -29.61 -36.17
CA GLN A 13 -46.64 -28.52 -35.74
C GLN A 13 -46.13 -27.87 -34.44
N GLU A 14 -46.05 -26.54 -34.50
CA GLU A 14 -45.75 -25.58 -33.43
C GLU A 14 -46.28 -25.93 -32.05
N ARG A 15 -45.41 -25.80 -31.04
CA ARG A 15 -45.84 -25.48 -29.68
C ARG A 15 -44.91 -24.47 -29.05
N SER A 16 -45.31 -23.21 -29.21
CA SER A 16 -45.42 -22.17 -28.18
C SER A 16 -44.62 -22.37 -26.90
N SER A 17 -43.83 -21.33 -26.59
CA SER A 17 -43.47 -20.89 -25.24
C SER A 17 -42.79 -21.91 -24.34
N ASN A 18 -41.45 -21.82 -24.26
CA ASN A 18 -40.84 -21.29 -23.04
C ASN A 18 -39.35 -21.05 -23.28
N ARG A 19 -39.06 -19.79 -23.59
CA ARG A 19 -37.73 -19.19 -23.58
C ARG A 19 -37.26 -19.22 -22.12
N PHE A 20 -36.59 -20.30 -21.71
CA PHE A 20 -35.94 -20.44 -20.41
C PHE A 20 -34.72 -19.52 -20.37
N LEU A 21 -34.99 -18.21 -20.27
CA LEU A 21 -34.01 -17.22 -19.86
C LEU A 21 -33.71 -17.50 -18.39
N LEU A 22 -32.52 -18.05 -18.12
CA LEU A 22 -31.90 -17.98 -16.81
C LEU A 22 -31.64 -16.50 -16.51
N SER A 23 -32.67 -15.84 -15.99
CA SER A 23 -32.57 -14.55 -15.34
C SER A 23 -31.74 -14.74 -14.08
N ILE A 24 -30.46 -14.44 -14.16
CA ILE A 24 -29.61 -14.21 -12.99
C ILE A 24 -30.33 -13.14 -12.17
N PRO A 25 -30.78 -13.41 -10.93
CA PRO A 25 -31.32 -12.35 -10.11
C PRO A 25 -30.15 -11.43 -9.76
N SER A 26 -30.13 -10.24 -10.38
CA SER A 26 -29.26 -9.14 -10.01
C SER A 26 -29.57 -8.73 -8.57
N ARG A 27 -28.98 -9.41 -7.60
CA ARG A 27 -29.08 -9.09 -6.18
C ARG A 27 -28.16 -7.92 -5.84
N ARG A 28 -28.43 -6.77 -6.46
CA ARG A 28 -28.18 -5.46 -5.86
C ARG A 28 -29.54 -4.84 -5.62
N SER A 29 -30.23 -5.36 -4.60
CA SER A 29 -31.10 -4.50 -3.80
C SER A 29 -30.22 -3.38 -3.29
N ARG A 30 -30.27 -2.25 -4.00
CA ARG A 30 -30.02 -0.94 -3.41
C ARG A 30 -30.95 -0.87 -2.21
N LEU A 31 -30.44 -1.25 -1.04
CA LEU A 31 -30.84 -0.61 0.18
C LEU A 31 -30.37 0.83 0.01
N SER A 32 -31.19 1.62 -0.70
CA SER A 32 -31.36 3.03 -0.38
C SER A 32 -31.86 3.03 1.04
N VAL A 33 -30.93 2.89 1.99
CA VAL A 33 -31.14 3.37 3.35
C VAL A 33 -31.38 4.86 3.13
N PRO A 34 -32.59 5.39 3.33
CA PRO A 34 -32.69 6.81 3.51
C PRO A 34 -31.85 7.09 4.74
N LEU A 35 -30.64 7.61 4.55
CA LEU A 35 -29.91 8.33 5.59
C LEU A 35 -30.65 9.66 5.80
N GLU A 36 -31.93 9.57 6.14
CA GLU A 36 -32.63 10.52 6.99
C GLU A 36 -31.98 10.37 8.37
N LEU A 37 -30.72 10.79 8.43
CA LEU A 37 -30.12 11.26 9.66
C LEU A 37 -31.03 12.40 10.07
N LYS A 38 -32.03 12.06 10.88
CA LYS A 38 -32.84 12.98 11.65
C LYS A 38 -31.85 13.92 12.32
N ARG A 39 -31.59 15.05 11.65
CA ARG A 39 -30.83 16.18 12.16
C ARG A 39 -31.71 16.71 13.27
N LYS A 40 -31.58 16.07 14.43
CA LYS A 40 -32.10 16.53 15.71
C LYS A 40 -31.76 18.01 15.73
N ASN A 41 -32.76 18.89 15.82
CA ASN A 41 -32.62 20.35 15.85
C ASN A 41 -31.50 20.70 16.84
N MET A 42 -30.27 20.73 16.34
CA MET A 42 -29.13 21.22 17.06
C MET A 42 -29.28 22.71 16.93
N PRO A 43 -29.33 23.45 18.05
CA PRO A 43 -29.34 24.89 17.99
C PRO A 43 -28.25 25.37 17.01
N ASP A 44 -28.57 26.35 16.17
CA ASP A 44 -27.67 26.80 15.09
C ASP A 44 -26.26 27.19 15.59
N TRP A 45 -26.16 27.59 16.87
CA TRP A 45 -24.89 27.88 17.53
C TRP A 45 -24.02 26.63 17.78
N ILE A 46 -24.62 25.45 17.97
CA ILE A 46 -23.90 24.18 18.11
C ILE A 46 -23.35 23.73 16.76
N GLU A 47 -24.12 23.87 15.68
CA GLU A 47 -23.62 23.54 14.33
C GLU A 47 -22.38 24.37 14.01
N LYS A 48 -22.40 25.68 14.31
CA LYS A 48 -21.25 26.58 14.15
C LYS A 48 -20.02 26.13 14.95
N ILE A 49 -20.20 25.76 16.23
CA ILE A 49 -19.11 25.23 17.07
C ILE A 49 -18.55 23.93 16.50
N VAL A 50 -19.41 23.02 16.04
CA VAL A 50 -18.98 21.74 15.46
C VAL A 50 -18.23 21.95 14.14
N THR A 51 -18.67 22.88 13.28
CA THR A 51 -17.89 23.28 12.10
C THR A 51 -16.57 23.93 12.49
N PHE A 52 -16.52 24.70 13.58
CA PHE A 52 -15.29 25.31 14.08
C PHE A 52 -14.31 24.25 14.61
N ILE A 53 -14.80 23.22 15.32
CA ILE A 53 -14.00 22.06 15.78
C ILE A 53 -13.51 21.21 14.60
N ARG A 54 -14.26 21.19 13.48
CA ARG A 54 -13.84 20.52 12.24
C ARG A 54 -12.77 21.27 11.45
N LEU A 55 -12.40 22.50 11.84
CA LEU A 55 -11.26 23.18 11.20
C LEU A 55 -9.99 22.32 11.31
N PRO A 56 -9.03 22.50 10.39
CA PRO A 56 -7.76 21.80 10.47
C PRO A 56 -7.14 22.05 11.84
N ILE A 57 -7.03 20.97 12.62
CA ILE A 57 -6.38 20.92 13.95
C ILE A 57 -4.96 21.50 13.97
N LYS A 58 -4.37 21.73 12.79
CA LYS A 58 -3.16 22.53 12.58
C LYS A 58 -3.27 23.94 13.22
N TYR A 59 -4.45 24.57 13.17
CA TYR A 59 -4.66 25.92 13.72
C TYR A 59 -5.09 25.93 15.20
N MET A 60 -5.54 24.80 15.74
CA MET A 60 -5.94 24.66 17.15
C MET A 60 -4.76 24.88 18.11
N TRP A 61 -3.55 24.49 17.71
CA TRP A 61 -2.34 24.74 18.49
C TRP A 61 -2.09 26.23 18.73
N VAL A 62 -2.40 27.08 17.75
CA VAL A 62 -2.26 28.54 17.88
C VAL A 62 -3.23 29.08 18.92
N ALA A 63 -4.46 28.60 18.95
CA ALA A 63 -5.46 28.99 19.95
C ALA A 63 -5.06 28.56 21.37
N VAL A 64 -4.53 27.35 21.54
CA VAL A 64 -4.00 26.86 22.84
C VAL A 64 -2.83 27.72 23.29
N VAL A 65 -1.87 28.00 22.41
CA VAL A 65 -0.70 28.83 22.74
C VAL A 65 -1.11 30.26 23.08
N PHE A 66 -2.01 30.87 22.31
CA PHE A 66 -2.51 32.21 22.55
C PHE A 66 -3.26 32.34 23.90
N THR A 67 -4.15 31.39 24.19
CA THR A 67 -4.89 31.36 25.47
C THR A 67 -3.98 31.04 26.65
N CYS A 68 -3.00 30.16 26.47
CA CYS A 68 -1.99 29.86 27.47
C CYS A 68 -1.13 31.09 27.79
N ILE A 69 -0.62 31.79 26.77
CA ILE A 69 0.16 33.03 26.93
C ILE A 69 -0.68 34.09 27.63
N THR A 70 -1.93 34.30 27.21
CA THR A 70 -2.80 35.32 27.82
C THR A 70 -3.09 35.03 29.29
N LEU A 71 -3.24 33.75 29.68
CA LEU A 71 -3.59 33.35 31.04
C LEU A 71 -2.37 33.32 31.99
N PHE A 72 -1.22 32.86 31.51
CA PHE A 72 0.02 32.74 32.29
C PHE A 72 0.95 33.95 32.21
N ALA A 73 0.65 34.95 31.37
CA ALA A 73 1.49 36.15 31.28
C ALA A 73 1.42 37.03 32.55
N PRO A 74 2.58 37.56 32.99
CA PRO A 74 2.68 38.46 34.14
C PRO A 74 2.01 39.82 33.85
N ASP A 75 1.50 40.46 34.89
CA ASP A 75 0.65 41.65 34.75
C ASP A 75 1.37 42.85 34.11
N ASN A 76 2.70 42.92 34.22
CA ASN A 76 3.56 43.90 33.54
C ASN A 76 3.51 43.81 32.00
N TRP A 77 3.22 42.63 31.44
CA TRP A 77 3.12 42.42 30.00
C TRP A 77 1.69 42.67 29.52
N LEU A 78 0.70 42.34 30.33
CA LEU A 78 -0.71 42.58 30.03
C LEU A 78 -1.09 44.05 30.06
N SER A 79 -0.46 44.85 30.92
CA SER A 79 -0.69 46.30 31.01
C SER A 79 -0.29 47.02 29.73
N ASN A 80 0.86 46.65 29.14
CA ASN A 80 1.36 47.20 27.87
C ASN A 80 0.47 46.82 26.66
N LEU A 81 -0.28 45.73 26.76
CA LEU A 81 -1.16 45.22 25.70
C LEU A 81 -2.64 45.61 25.89
N GLY A 82 -2.99 46.31 27.00
CA GLY A 82 -4.38 46.70 27.29
C GLY A 82 -5.30 45.52 27.65
N LEU A 83 -4.74 44.34 27.93
CA LEU A 83 -5.47 43.09 28.15
C LEU A 83 -5.83 42.84 29.64
N THR A 84 -5.46 43.75 30.53
CA THR A 84 -5.67 43.62 31.99
C THR A 84 -7.14 43.45 32.37
N LYS A 85 -8.05 44.21 31.75
CA LYS A 85 -9.51 44.11 31.99
C LYS A 85 -10.11 42.79 31.51
N LEU A 86 -9.60 42.25 30.39
CA LEU A 86 -10.06 40.96 29.84
C LEU A 86 -9.66 39.79 30.73
N LYS A 87 -8.46 39.82 31.33
CA LYS A 87 -8.02 38.80 32.29
C LYS A 87 -8.84 38.81 33.57
N THR A 88 -9.26 39.98 34.06
CA THR A 88 -10.04 40.06 35.31
C THR A 88 -11.50 39.63 35.13
N GLU A 89 -12.12 39.98 34.00
CA GLU A 89 -13.56 39.72 33.77
C GLU A 89 -13.84 38.34 33.15
N TYR A 90 -12.95 37.85 32.28
CA TYR A 90 -13.16 36.60 31.54
C TYR A 90 -12.23 35.45 31.96
N ARG A 91 -11.55 35.56 33.11
CA ARG A 91 -10.58 34.55 33.61
C ARG A 91 -11.12 33.13 33.54
N THR A 92 -12.34 32.93 34.04
CA THR A 92 -12.98 31.62 34.14
C THR A 92 -13.36 31.07 32.77
N TRP A 93 -13.85 31.92 31.87
CA TRP A 93 -14.20 31.53 30.50
C TRP A 93 -12.96 31.18 29.68
N LEU A 94 -11.88 31.95 29.80
CA LEU A 94 -10.59 31.67 29.16
C LEU A 94 -9.99 30.34 29.65
N GLY A 95 -10.09 30.05 30.95
CA GLY A 95 -9.67 28.77 31.51
C GLY A 95 -10.43 27.58 30.93
N SER A 96 -11.76 27.67 30.83
CA SER A 96 -12.59 26.62 30.23
C SER A 96 -12.24 26.37 28.76
N VAL A 97 -12.06 27.43 27.97
CA VAL A 97 -11.65 27.33 26.56
C VAL A 97 -10.25 26.71 26.43
N LEU A 98 -9.31 27.07 27.30
CA LEU A 98 -7.97 26.49 27.34
C LEU A 98 -8.03 24.98 27.63
N ILE A 99 -8.82 24.53 28.61
CA ILE A 99 -8.93 23.11 28.97
C ILE A 99 -9.50 22.29 27.79
N VAL A 100 -10.58 22.77 27.17
CA VAL A 100 -11.22 22.07 26.04
C VAL A 100 -10.28 21.99 24.84
N SER A 101 -9.64 23.10 24.48
CA SER A 101 -8.70 23.14 23.35
C SER A 101 -7.43 22.33 23.61
N ALA A 102 -6.88 22.36 24.84
CA ALA A 102 -5.73 21.56 25.25
C ALA A 102 -6.04 20.05 25.21
N SER A 103 -7.22 19.62 25.64
CA SER A 103 -7.64 18.22 25.59
C SER A 103 -7.64 17.68 24.16
N LEU A 104 -8.20 18.44 23.20
CA LEU A 104 -8.23 18.05 21.79
C LEU A 104 -6.83 17.95 21.17
N VAL A 105 -5.95 18.89 21.51
CA VAL A 105 -4.54 18.86 21.10
C VAL A 105 -3.82 17.66 21.70
N PHE A 106 -4.05 17.37 22.99
CA PHE A 106 -3.42 16.27 23.71
C PHE A 106 -3.73 14.91 23.08
N VAL A 107 -4.99 14.63 22.76
CA VAL A 107 -5.39 13.38 22.08
C VAL A 107 -4.63 13.19 20.76
N ARG A 108 -4.41 14.29 20.02
CA ARG A 108 -3.67 14.26 18.75
C ARG A 108 -2.18 14.02 18.94
N ILE A 109 -1.55 14.64 19.93
CA ILE A 109 -0.15 14.37 20.28
C ILE A 109 0.01 12.88 20.59
N VAL A 110 -0.85 12.34 21.46
CA VAL A 110 -0.83 10.93 21.85
C VAL A 110 -1.01 10.02 20.64
N SER A 111 -1.96 10.31 19.75
CA SER A 111 -2.18 9.54 18.52
C SER A 111 -0.97 9.56 17.58
N ILE A 112 -0.34 10.72 17.37
CA ILE A 112 0.86 10.84 16.54
C ILE A 112 2.00 10.04 17.17
N PHE A 113 2.22 10.21 18.48
CA PHE A 113 3.27 9.51 19.21
C PHE A 113 3.07 8.00 19.16
N TRP A 114 1.85 7.53 19.39
CA TRP A 114 1.47 6.12 19.31
C TRP A 114 1.68 5.56 17.89
N SER A 115 1.28 6.30 16.86
CA SER A 115 1.51 5.87 15.48
C SER A 115 3.00 5.78 15.15
N LYS A 116 3.83 6.68 15.70
CA LYS A 116 5.27 6.72 15.48
C LYS A 116 5.97 5.57 16.21
N ILE A 117 5.59 5.29 17.46
CA ILE A 117 6.17 4.20 18.23
C ILE A 117 5.79 2.85 17.62
N VAL A 118 4.54 2.65 17.22
CA VAL A 118 4.09 1.41 16.57
C VAL A 118 4.85 1.21 15.26
N LYS A 119 4.94 2.23 14.40
CA LYS A 119 5.70 2.15 13.14
C LYS A 119 7.18 1.81 13.39
N PHE A 120 7.79 2.40 14.41
CA PHE A 120 9.17 2.14 14.76
C PHE A 120 9.39 0.71 15.25
N CYS A 121 8.55 0.23 16.16
CA CYS A 121 8.58 -1.15 16.65
C CYS A 121 8.33 -2.16 15.52
N SER A 122 7.34 -1.91 14.66
CA SER A 122 7.05 -2.78 13.51
C SER A 122 8.22 -2.85 12.53
N LYS A 123 8.88 -1.71 12.23
CA LYS A 123 10.08 -1.70 11.37
C LYS A 123 11.22 -2.51 11.98
N ARG A 124 11.45 -2.40 13.28
CA ARG A 124 12.48 -3.18 13.98
C ARG A 124 12.17 -4.68 13.95
N LYS A 125 10.93 -5.06 14.23
CA LYS A 125 10.48 -6.47 14.16
C LYS A 125 10.63 -7.04 12.75
N LEU A 126 10.19 -6.29 11.74
CA LEU A 126 10.34 -6.69 10.34
C LEU A 126 11.81 -6.85 9.95
N LYS A 127 12.67 -5.90 10.33
CA LYS A 127 14.12 -6.00 10.06
C LYS A 127 14.72 -7.26 10.70
N ALA A 128 14.40 -7.53 11.96
CA ALA A 128 14.89 -8.73 12.64
C ALA A 128 14.41 -10.02 11.95
N TYR A 129 13.11 -10.11 11.63
CA TYR A 129 12.53 -11.24 10.92
C TYR A 129 13.19 -11.49 9.56
N LEU A 130 13.44 -10.43 8.79
CA LEU A 130 14.06 -10.55 7.47
C LEU A 130 15.52 -11.01 7.56
N ILE A 131 16.28 -10.55 8.56
CA ILE A 131 17.67 -10.97 8.78
C ILE A 131 17.73 -12.45 9.16
N GLU A 132 16.84 -12.90 10.05
CA GLU A 132 16.73 -14.31 10.42
C GLU A 132 16.35 -15.17 9.21
N SER A 133 15.33 -14.73 8.48
CA SER A 133 14.83 -15.43 7.28
C SER A 133 15.83 -15.44 6.13
N LEU A 134 16.79 -14.50 6.10
CA LEU A 134 17.87 -14.44 5.10
C LEU A 134 18.69 -15.74 5.07
N THR A 135 18.88 -16.37 6.24
CA THR A 135 19.63 -17.63 6.37
C THR A 135 18.85 -18.87 5.89
N GLN A 136 17.52 -18.75 5.76
CA GLN A 136 16.60 -19.82 5.41
C GLN A 136 16.04 -19.69 3.98
N LEU A 137 16.66 -18.84 3.15
CA LEU A 137 16.26 -18.66 1.76
C LEU A 137 16.54 -19.92 0.93
N ASP A 138 15.56 -20.29 0.11
CA ASP A 138 15.68 -21.39 -0.84
C ASP A 138 16.72 -21.04 -1.93
N PRO A 139 17.42 -22.03 -2.53
CA PRO A 139 18.38 -21.74 -3.60
C PRO A 139 17.77 -20.95 -4.77
N SER A 140 16.49 -21.20 -5.08
CA SER A 140 15.75 -20.46 -6.12
C SER A 140 15.52 -18.99 -5.73
N GLU A 141 15.32 -18.71 -4.44
CA GLU A 141 15.15 -17.34 -3.93
C GLU A 141 16.49 -16.60 -3.91
N LYS A 142 17.57 -17.29 -3.52
CA LYS A 142 18.93 -16.74 -3.54
C LYS A 142 19.37 -16.39 -4.96
N SER A 143 19.05 -17.22 -5.95
CA SER A 143 19.43 -16.96 -7.34
C SER A 143 18.80 -15.69 -7.90
N ILE A 144 17.57 -15.35 -7.48
CA ILE A 144 16.92 -14.07 -7.82
C ILE A 144 17.63 -12.90 -7.14
N LEU A 145 17.94 -13.01 -5.84
CA LEU A 145 18.67 -11.93 -5.13
C LEU A 145 20.06 -11.70 -5.74
N ARG A 146 20.73 -12.77 -6.15
CA ARG A 146 22.05 -12.72 -6.79
C ARG A 146 22.04 -11.89 -8.07
N GLU A 147 20.97 -11.96 -8.85
CA GLU A 147 20.84 -11.23 -10.12
C GLU A 147 20.94 -9.71 -9.95
N PHE A 148 20.47 -9.15 -8.83
CA PHE A 148 20.62 -7.71 -8.53
C PHE A 148 22.08 -7.29 -8.39
N TYR A 149 22.92 -8.18 -7.85
CA TYR A 149 24.36 -7.94 -7.66
C TYR A 149 25.14 -8.21 -8.95
N ILE A 150 24.78 -9.26 -9.70
CA ILE A 150 25.38 -9.56 -11.00
C ILE A 150 25.15 -8.41 -11.99
N GLN A 151 23.93 -7.84 -12.04
CA GLN A 151 23.62 -6.73 -12.93
C GLN A 151 24.08 -5.35 -12.39
N ASP A 152 24.58 -5.28 -11.16
CA ASP A 152 24.89 -4.03 -10.43
C ASP A 152 23.75 -3.00 -10.48
N LYS A 153 22.51 -3.47 -10.27
CA LYS A 153 21.29 -2.64 -10.35
C LYS A 153 20.45 -2.76 -9.10
N LYS A 154 20.05 -1.61 -8.54
CA LYS A 154 19.13 -1.53 -7.39
C LYS A 154 17.69 -1.92 -7.72
N THR A 155 17.32 -1.81 -8.99
CA THR A 155 15.99 -2.14 -9.51
C THR A 155 16.17 -2.91 -10.82
N ILE A 156 15.56 -4.09 -10.92
CA ILE A 156 15.55 -4.90 -12.14
C ILE A 156 14.10 -5.26 -12.50
N GLN A 157 13.87 -5.63 -13.75
CA GLN A 157 12.56 -6.11 -14.20
C GLN A 157 12.46 -7.61 -13.90
N LEU A 158 11.44 -8.01 -13.13
CA LEU A 158 11.17 -9.42 -12.83
C LEU A 158 9.70 -9.75 -13.14
N PRO A 159 9.41 -10.99 -13.55
CA PRO A 159 8.06 -11.47 -13.80
C PRO A 159 7.33 -11.68 -12.47
N MET A 160 6.30 -10.89 -12.20
CA MET A 160 5.50 -11.03 -10.97
C MET A 160 4.70 -12.33 -10.93
N ASP A 161 4.39 -12.90 -12.11
CA ASP A 161 3.61 -14.13 -12.25
C ASP A 161 4.39 -15.37 -11.77
N GLN A 162 5.72 -15.29 -11.66
CA GLN A 162 6.56 -16.38 -11.18
C GLN A 162 6.42 -16.59 -9.66
N ALA A 163 6.25 -17.85 -9.24
CA ALA A 163 5.99 -18.20 -7.85
C ALA A 163 7.12 -17.73 -6.91
N THR A 164 8.38 -17.89 -7.30
CA THR A 164 9.55 -17.49 -6.50
C THR A 164 9.63 -15.97 -6.33
N VAL A 165 9.31 -15.19 -7.38
CA VAL A 165 9.29 -13.71 -7.32
C VAL A 165 8.15 -13.24 -6.43
N SER A 166 6.96 -13.79 -6.62
CA SER A 166 5.78 -13.51 -5.79
C SER A 166 6.00 -13.87 -4.32
N GLY A 167 6.63 -15.01 -4.04
CA GLY A 167 7.03 -15.44 -2.70
C GLY A 167 8.00 -14.47 -2.02
N LEU A 168 9.03 -14.00 -2.73
CA LEU A 168 9.97 -13.00 -2.21
C LEU A 168 9.32 -11.63 -1.94
N ILE A 169 8.35 -11.24 -2.76
CA ILE A 169 7.55 -10.02 -2.54
C ILE A 169 6.67 -10.20 -1.29
N GLN A 170 6.01 -11.34 -1.15
CA GLN A 170 5.16 -11.64 0.01
C GLN A 170 5.98 -11.67 1.32
N LYS A 171 7.17 -12.26 1.28
CA LYS A 171 8.13 -12.25 2.39
C LYS A 171 8.78 -10.88 2.64
N SER A 172 8.47 -9.85 1.83
CA SER A 172 9.01 -8.49 1.92
C SER A 172 10.53 -8.39 1.68
N PHE A 173 11.15 -9.36 1.02
CA PHE A 173 12.54 -9.25 0.54
C PHE A 173 12.63 -8.34 -0.69
N LEU A 174 11.61 -8.40 -1.55
CA LEU A 174 11.47 -7.59 -2.75
C LEU A 174 10.29 -6.61 -2.60
N LEU A 175 10.44 -5.41 -3.17
CA LEU A 175 9.43 -4.37 -3.19
C LEU A 175 9.20 -3.91 -4.63
N LEU A 176 7.94 -3.64 -5.00
CA LEU A 176 7.65 -3.03 -6.28
C LEU A 176 8.21 -1.60 -6.31
N ALA A 177 8.96 -1.28 -7.35
CA ALA A 177 9.48 0.07 -7.61
C ALA A 177 8.53 0.90 -8.50
N GLY A 178 7.60 0.25 -9.20
CA GLY A 178 6.57 0.89 -10.02
C GLY A 178 5.32 0.01 -10.15
N SER A 179 4.25 0.60 -10.67
CA SER A 179 2.95 -0.08 -10.88
C SER A 179 2.67 -0.41 -12.35
N VAL A 180 3.55 0.01 -13.27
CA VAL A 180 3.43 -0.27 -14.70
C VAL A 180 4.33 -1.45 -15.01
N GLY A 181 3.76 -2.46 -15.66
CA GLY A 181 4.47 -3.65 -16.10
C GLY A 181 4.30 -3.87 -17.60
N GLU A 182 5.26 -4.58 -18.17
CA GLU A 182 5.26 -5.01 -19.57
C GLU A 182 4.96 -6.50 -19.65
N ARG A 183 4.24 -6.95 -20.68
CA ARG A 183 3.91 -8.36 -20.88
C ARG A 183 5.00 -9.00 -21.74
N SER A 184 5.74 -9.96 -21.18
CA SER A 184 6.69 -10.82 -21.89
C SER A 184 6.21 -12.27 -21.90
N LEU A 185 6.92 -13.15 -22.62
CA LEU A 185 6.73 -14.61 -22.55
C LEU A 185 7.01 -15.14 -21.14
N ALA A 186 7.96 -14.53 -20.42
CA ALA A 186 8.26 -14.81 -19.02
C ALA A 186 7.15 -14.42 -18.03
N GLY A 187 6.15 -13.67 -18.49
CA GLY A 187 5.06 -13.11 -17.69
C GLY A 187 5.08 -11.58 -17.63
N MET A 188 4.37 -11.02 -16.65
CA MET A 188 4.28 -9.58 -16.42
C MET A 188 5.55 -9.06 -15.73
N LEU A 189 6.42 -8.42 -16.51
CA LEU A 189 7.66 -7.81 -16.06
C LEU A 189 7.37 -6.48 -15.37
N ILE A 190 7.69 -6.40 -14.08
CA ILE A 190 7.49 -5.20 -13.26
C ILE A 190 8.85 -4.77 -12.69
N PRO A 191 9.13 -3.46 -12.61
CA PRO A 191 10.32 -2.97 -11.93
C PRO A 191 10.23 -3.28 -10.43
N ILE A 192 11.14 -4.12 -9.95
CA ILE A 192 11.23 -4.61 -8.57
C ILE A 192 12.60 -4.25 -8.00
N LYS A 193 12.64 -3.89 -6.73
CA LYS A 193 13.85 -3.53 -5.99
C LYS A 193 13.99 -4.36 -4.72
N ILE A 194 15.23 -4.53 -4.26
CA ILE A 194 15.50 -5.14 -2.94
C ILE A 194 14.97 -4.22 -1.83
N ASN A 195 14.43 -4.82 -0.76
CA ASN A 195 14.01 -4.08 0.41
C ASN A 195 15.22 -3.37 1.05
N PRO A 196 15.19 -2.04 1.20
CA PRO A 196 16.33 -1.29 1.75
C PRO A 196 16.71 -1.72 3.17
N LEU A 197 15.78 -2.29 3.94
CA LEU A 197 16.03 -2.73 5.32
C LEU A 197 17.01 -3.90 5.43
N ILE A 198 17.16 -4.69 4.36
CA ILE A 198 18.05 -5.85 4.29
C ILE A 198 19.21 -5.65 3.33
N SER A 199 19.16 -4.64 2.46
CA SER A 199 20.21 -4.41 1.45
C SER A 199 21.63 -4.34 2.06
N GLU A 200 21.76 -3.80 3.27
CA GLU A 200 23.02 -3.72 4.03
C GLU A 200 23.48 -5.07 4.62
N HIS A 201 22.56 -6.02 4.77
CA HIS A 201 22.81 -7.33 5.37
C HIS A 201 23.00 -8.44 4.34
N ILE A 202 22.66 -8.20 3.07
CA ILE A 202 22.91 -9.13 1.98
C ILE A 202 24.40 -9.03 1.60
N THR A 203 25.15 -10.08 1.90
CA THR A 203 26.58 -10.22 1.55
C THR A 203 26.73 -11.29 0.48
N TYR A 204 27.82 -11.25 -0.29
CA TYR A 204 28.19 -12.28 -1.28
C TYR A 204 28.04 -13.71 -0.75
N GLN A 205 28.48 -13.96 0.48
CA GLN A 205 28.35 -15.27 1.13
C GLN A 205 26.90 -15.72 1.35
N THR A 206 25.96 -14.79 1.59
CA THR A 206 24.56 -15.13 1.87
C THR A 206 23.78 -15.50 0.61
N ILE A 207 24.19 -14.95 -0.53
CA ILE A 207 23.61 -15.23 -1.86
C ILE A 207 24.41 -16.28 -2.65
N ASP A 208 25.34 -16.95 -1.97
CA ASP A 208 26.24 -17.95 -2.56
C ASP A 208 26.96 -17.40 -3.82
N LEU A 209 27.42 -16.15 -3.75
CA LEU A 209 28.21 -15.51 -4.81
C LEU A 209 29.69 -15.49 -4.37
N PRO A 210 30.63 -15.99 -5.19
CA PRO A 210 32.05 -15.91 -4.88
C PRO A 210 32.56 -14.47 -5.04
N ALA A 211 33.45 -14.03 -4.13
CA ALA A 211 34.07 -12.70 -4.20
C ALA A 211 35.12 -12.61 -5.31
N GLU A 212 35.83 -13.71 -5.57
CA GLU A 212 36.80 -13.86 -6.66
C GLU A 212 36.39 -15.09 -7.48
N PRO A 213 35.64 -14.90 -8.58
CA PRO A 213 35.09 -16.02 -9.33
C PRO A 213 36.18 -16.74 -10.13
N THR A 214 36.25 -18.06 -9.97
CA THR A 214 37.04 -18.97 -10.82
C THR A 214 36.22 -19.38 -12.05
N GLU A 215 36.85 -19.88 -13.12
CA GLU A 215 36.11 -20.37 -14.31
C GLU A 215 35.01 -21.38 -13.97
N SER A 216 35.26 -22.29 -13.02
CA SER A 216 34.25 -23.24 -12.52
C SER A 216 33.03 -22.57 -11.89
N ASP A 217 33.23 -21.41 -11.26
CA ASP A 217 32.16 -20.68 -10.59
C ASP A 217 31.25 -20.00 -11.61
N PHE A 218 31.80 -19.55 -12.75
CA PHE A 218 30.99 -18.99 -13.83
C PHE A 218 30.07 -20.04 -14.45
N ASP A 219 30.55 -21.27 -14.62
CA ASP A 219 29.73 -22.38 -15.10
C ASP A 219 28.60 -22.69 -14.13
N TRP A 220 28.93 -22.81 -12.83
CA TRP A 220 27.92 -23.02 -11.80
C TRP A 220 26.90 -21.89 -11.75
N LEU A 221 27.35 -20.64 -11.85
CA LEU A 221 26.47 -19.47 -11.85
C LEU A 221 25.50 -19.52 -13.02
N ARG A 222 25.99 -19.81 -14.24
CA ARG A 222 25.18 -19.94 -15.46
C ARG A 222 24.10 -21.00 -15.31
N ASP A 223 24.44 -22.14 -14.71
CA ASP A 223 23.51 -23.26 -14.52
C ASP A 223 22.47 -22.98 -13.42
N ASN A 224 22.78 -22.10 -12.46
CA ASN A 224 21.91 -21.76 -11.33
C ASN A 224 21.22 -20.40 -11.48
N ARG A 225 21.20 -19.81 -12.69
CA ARG A 225 20.39 -18.60 -12.96
C ARG A 225 18.91 -18.96 -13.05
N PRO A 226 18.00 -18.07 -12.61
CA PRO A 226 16.57 -18.23 -12.83
C PRO A 226 16.22 -18.47 -14.30
N GLU A 227 15.42 -19.51 -14.59
CA GLU A 227 15.06 -19.94 -15.94
C GLU A 227 14.46 -18.80 -16.80
N PHE A 228 13.61 -17.97 -16.19
CA PHE A 228 12.94 -16.86 -16.87
C PHE A 228 13.87 -15.73 -17.32
N LEU A 229 15.14 -15.70 -16.89
CA LEU A 229 16.07 -14.62 -17.28
C LEU A 229 16.40 -14.63 -18.77
N TYR A 230 16.56 -15.81 -19.36
CA TYR A 230 16.85 -15.94 -20.78
C TYR A 230 15.76 -15.28 -21.64
N GLU A 231 14.50 -15.47 -21.25
CA GLU A 231 13.35 -14.85 -21.92
C GLU A 231 13.29 -13.34 -21.72
N ILE A 232 13.66 -12.83 -20.53
CA ILE A 232 13.74 -11.39 -20.26
C ILE A 232 14.82 -10.74 -21.09
N GLU A 233 16.03 -11.32 -21.11
CA GLU A 233 17.16 -10.84 -21.90
C GLU A 233 16.81 -10.83 -23.39
N HIS A 234 16.21 -11.92 -23.90
CA HIS A 234 15.75 -12.00 -25.28
C HIS A 234 14.70 -10.93 -25.61
N HIS A 235 13.70 -10.77 -24.73
CA HIS A 235 12.69 -9.72 -24.86
C HIS A 235 13.36 -8.35 -24.94
N GLN A 236 14.21 -7.99 -23.97
CA GLN A 236 14.90 -6.70 -23.95
C GLN A 236 15.71 -6.45 -25.23
N GLN A 237 16.41 -7.46 -25.77
CA GLN A 237 17.14 -7.33 -27.04
C GLN A 237 16.22 -6.99 -28.21
N LEU A 238 15.05 -7.63 -28.32
CA LEU A 238 14.08 -7.32 -29.39
C LEU A 238 13.56 -5.88 -29.30
N PHE A 239 13.24 -5.40 -28.09
CA PHE A 239 12.75 -4.04 -27.91
C PHE A 239 13.84 -2.98 -28.11
N HIS A 240 15.07 -3.23 -27.66
CA HIS A 240 16.19 -2.33 -27.87
C HIS A 240 16.62 -2.24 -29.35
N THR A 241 16.60 -3.36 -30.08
CA THR A 241 16.93 -3.36 -31.52
C THR A 241 15.85 -2.67 -32.37
N HIS A 242 14.57 -2.80 -32.01
CA HIS A 242 13.50 -2.14 -32.75
C HIS A 242 13.49 -0.61 -32.57
N TRP A 243 13.74 -0.12 -31.35
CA TRP A 243 13.85 1.32 -31.08
C TRP A 243 14.99 2.01 -31.84
N ASN A 244 16.11 1.30 -32.05
CA ASN A 244 17.26 1.89 -32.74
C ASN A 244 17.04 2.03 -34.26
N ARG A 245 16.14 1.22 -34.86
CA ARG A 245 15.83 1.30 -36.31
C ARG A 245 14.79 2.35 -36.67
N SER A 246 13.94 2.78 -35.73
CA SER A 246 12.89 3.78 -35.98
C SER A 246 13.37 5.24 -35.91
N ARG A 247 14.67 5.46 -35.67
CA ARG A 247 15.33 6.78 -35.69
C ARG A 247 16.31 6.98 -36.85
N LEU A 248 16.38 6.04 -37.79
CA LEU A 248 17.19 6.13 -39.00
C LEU A 248 16.29 6.32 -40.23
#